data_AF-A0A9D0YQ19-F1
#
_entry.id   AF-A0A9D0YQ19-F1
#
_cell.length_a   1.000
_cell.length_b   1.000
_cell.length_c   1.000
_cell.angle_alpha   90.00
_cell.angle_beta   90.00
_cell.angle_gamma   90.00
#
_symmetry.space_group_name_H-M   'P 1'
#
loop_
_entity.id
_entity.type
_entity.pdbx_description
1 polymer ?
#
loop_
_entity_poly.entity_id
_entity_poly.type
_entity_poly.pdbx_seq_one_letter_code
_entity_poly.pdbx_strand_id
1 'polypeptide(L)'
;MTTQDLILNLEAAGLDAPQIEQYLAYGQAENTARQLQLLSRHRAALLDRVHQMEKQIGCLDYLVYRIQRRPAAPHTSSRNGGTTP
;
A
#
# COMPACT_ATOMS: atom_id res chain seq x y z
N MET A 1 -18.62 -9.95 24.59
CA MET A 1 -18.27 -10.10 23.16
C MET A 1 -18.43 -11.57 22.81
N THR A 2 -19.18 -11.89 21.76
CA THR A 2 -19.37 -13.29 21.35
C THR A 2 -18.15 -13.78 20.57
N THR A 3 -17.98 -15.10 20.43
CA THR A 3 -16.93 -15.68 19.57
C THR A 3 -17.08 -15.22 18.11
N GLN A 4 -18.32 -15.04 17.64
CA GLN A 4 -18.57 -14.55 16.29
C GLN A 4 -18.10 -13.11 16.11
N ASP A 5 -18.39 -12.23 17.08
CA ASP A 5 -17.91 -10.84 17.05
C ASP A 5 -16.37 -10.78 17.02
N LEU A 6 -15.72 -11.73 17.71
CA LEU A 6 -14.25 -11.82 17.72
C LEU A 6 -13.69 -12.16 16.35
N ILE A 7 -14.26 -13.17 15.68
CA ILE A 7 -13.82 -13.56 14.35
C ILE A 7 -14.01 -12.40 13.37
N LEU A 8 -15.19 -11.75 13.39
CA LEU A 8 -15.46 -10.60 12.52
C LEU A 8 -14.48 -9.44 12.75
N ASN A 9 -14.09 -9.17 14.01
CA ASN A 9 -13.12 -8.13 14.31
C ASN A 9 -11.71 -8.50 13.82
N LEU A 10 -11.31 -9.77 13.89
CA LEU A 10 -10.01 -10.23 13.39
C LEU A 10 -9.96 -10.18 11.85
N GLU A 11 -11.05 -10.57 11.18
CA GLU A 11 -11.20 -10.46 9.73
C GLU A 11 -11.17 -8.99 9.28
N ALA A 12 -11.89 -8.10 9.98
CA ALA A 12 -11.88 -6.66 9.71
C ALA A 12 -10.49 -6.03 9.92
N ALA A 13 -9.69 -6.59 10.83
CA ALA A 13 -8.29 -6.22 11.01
C ALA A 13 -7.36 -6.81 9.93
N GLY A 14 -7.89 -7.59 8.99
CA GLY A 14 -7.17 -8.17 7.86
C GLY A 14 -6.35 -9.42 8.21
N LEU A 15 -6.66 -10.11 9.32
CA LEU A 15 -6.08 -11.42 9.59
C LEU A 15 -6.75 -12.46 8.68
N ASP A 16 -5.96 -13.39 8.16
CA ASP A 16 -6.47 -14.51 7.39
C ASP A 16 -6.94 -15.67 8.29
N ALA A 17 -7.62 -16.66 7.70
CA ALA A 17 -8.14 -17.81 8.43
C ALA A 17 -7.06 -18.54 9.26
N PRO A 18 -5.85 -18.83 8.73
CA PRO A 18 -4.76 -19.39 9.54
C PRO A 18 -4.36 -18.55 10.76
N GLN A 19 -4.26 -17.22 10.60
CA GLN A 19 -3.95 -16.32 11.70
C GLN A 19 -5.07 -16.27 12.75
N ILE A 20 -6.34 -16.32 12.31
CA ILE A 20 -7.51 -16.37 13.19
C ILE A 20 -7.52 -17.67 13.98
N GLU A 21 -7.35 -18.82 13.32
CA GLU A 21 -7.26 -20.13 13.99
C GLU A 21 -6.14 -20.15 15.03
N GLN A 22 -4.97 -19.63 14.69
CA GLN A 22 -3.84 -19.53 15.62
C GLN A 22 -4.14 -18.60 16.81
N TYR A 23 -4.78 -17.45 16.56
CA TYR A 23 -5.19 -16.52 17.61
C TYR A 23 -6.19 -17.17 18.58
N LEU A 24 -7.18 -17.89 18.06
CA LEU A 24 -8.19 -18.59 18.86
C LEU A 24 -7.56 -19.74 19.66
N ALA A 25 -6.64 -20.50 19.08
CA ALA A 25 -5.91 -21.57 19.76
C ALA A 25 -5.09 -21.03 20.95
N TYR A 26 -4.42 -19.88 20.79
CA TYR A 26 -3.75 -19.22 21.91
C TYR A 26 -4.73 -18.76 22.99
N GLY A 27 -5.93 -18.30 22.61
CA GLY A 27 -6.98 -17.95 23.56
C GLY A 27 -7.48 -19.15 24.37
N GLN A 28 -7.68 -20.31 23.74
CA GLN A 28 -8.08 -21.55 24.42
C GLN A 28 -7.01 -22.05 25.40
N ALA A 29 -5.73 -21.77 25.11
CA ALA A 29 -4.61 -22.09 25.98
C ALA A 29 -4.29 -20.98 27.02
N GLU A 30 -5.16 -19.99 27.19
CA GLU A 30 -4.98 -18.82 28.06
C GLU A 30 -3.65 -18.07 27.82
N ASN A 31 -3.13 -18.14 26.60
CA ASN A 31 -1.85 -17.57 26.22
C ASN A 31 -2.01 -16.18 25.59
N THR A 32 -2.40 -15.22 26.43
CA THR A 32 -2.60 -13.82 26.04
C THR A 32 -1.34 -13.20 25.44
N ALA A 33 -0.15 -13.58 25.91
CA ALA A 33 1.12 -13.08 25.38
C ALA A 33 1.30 -13.43 23.89
N ARG A 34 0.95 -14.65 23.48
CA ARG A 34 1.00 -15.07 22.07
C ARG A 34 -0.07 -14.42 21.22
N GLN A 35 -1.28 -14.22 21.75
CA GLN A 35 -2.32 -13.45 21.06
C GLN A 35 -1.85 -12.03 20.75
N LEU A 36 -1.30 -11.33 21.75
CA LEU A 36 -0.77 -9.97 21.58
C LEU A 36 0.43 -9.94 20.62
N GLN A 37 1.31 -10.94 20.69
CA GLN A 37 2.45 -11.04 19.78
C GLN A 37 1.99 -11.20 18.32
N LEU A 38 0.98 -12.03 18.05
CA LEU A 38 0.41 -12.22 16.72
C LEU A 38 -0.17 -10.91 16.18
N LEU A 39 -0.99 -10.21 16.98
CA LEU A 39 -1.58 -8.92 16.60
C LEU A 39 -0.51 -7.85 16.34
N SER A 40 0.53 -7.79 17.17
CA SER A 40 1.62 -6.83 17.01
C SER A 40 2.41 -7.06 15.72
N ARG A 41 2.70 -8.32 15.39
CA ARG A 41 3.35 -8.70 14.11
C ARG A 41 2.49 -8.31 12.92
N HIS A 42 1.19 -8.57 12.98
CA HIS A 42 0.26 -8.20 11.92
C HIS A 42 0.22 -6.68 11.71
N ARG A 43 0.13 -5.92 12.80
CA ARG A 43 0.20 -4.45 12.75
C ARG A 43 1.49 -3.94 12.12
N ALA A 44 2.65 -4.53 12.46
CA ALA A 44 3.93 -4.15 11.86
C ALA A 44 3.93 -4.39 10.33
N ALA A 45 3.42 -5.53 9.88
CA ALA A 45 3.33 -5.84 8.45
C ALA A 45 2.43 -4.87 7.68
N LEU A 46 1.31 -4.43 8.29
CA LEU A 46 0.44 -3.42 7.72
C LEU A 46 1.16 -2.07 7.59
N LEU A 47 1.91 -1.65 8.62
CA LEU A 47 2.69 -0.41 8.58
C LEU A 47 3.77 -0.46 7.50
N ASP A 48 4.48 -1.58 7.36
CA ASP A 48 5.48 -1.77 6.31
C ASP A 48 4.86 -1.64 4.91
N ARG A 49 3.66 -2.20 4.72
CA ARG A 49 2.91 -2.05 3.46
C ARG A 49 2.51 -0.61 3.20
N VAL A 50 2.04 0.12 4.21
CA VAL A 50 1.71 1.55 4.10
C VAL A 50 2.95 2.34 3.67
N HIS A 51 4.07 2.19 4.39
CA HIS A 51 5.31 2.88 4.05
C HIS A 51 5.80 2.57 2.63
N GLN A 52 5.62 1.32 2.16
CA GLN A 52 5.96 0.94 0.79
C GLN A 52 5.05 1.61 -0.24
N MET A 53 3.75 1.69 0.03
CA MET A 53 2.78 2.35 -0.84
C MET A 53 3.01 3.87 -0.88
N GLU A 54 3.30 4.50 0.26
CA GLU A 54 3.66 5.93 0.32
C GLU A 54 4.88 6.25 -0.56
N LYS A 55 5.93 5.42 -0.51
CA LYS A 55 7.10 5.56 -1.39
C LYS A 55 6.73 5.46 -2.87
N GLN A 56 5.87 4.49 -3.23
CA GLN A 56 5.41 4.31 -4.61
C GLN A 56 4.62 5.52 -5.10
N ILE A 57 3.71 6.04 -4.27
CA ILE A 57 2.93 7.24 -4.58
C ILE A 57 3.85 8.43 -4.79
N GLY A 58 4.82 8.66 -3.90
CA GLY A 58 5.79 9.75 -4.05
C GLY A 58 6.61 9.66 -5.34
N CYS A 59 7.00 8.45 -5.77
CA CYS A 59 7.65 8.24 -7.05
C CYS A 59 6.72 8.58 -8.24
N LEU A 60 5.45 8.18 -8.18
CA LEU A 60 4.46 8.49 -9.21
C LEU A 60 4.21 10.01 -9.30
N ASP A 61 4.05 10.69 -8.17
CA ASP A 61 3.85 12.14 -8.12
C ASP A 61 5.02 12.89 -8.76
N TYR A 62 6.26 12.45 -8.48
CA TYR A 62 7.44 13.02 -9.10
C TYR A 62 7.45 12.82 -10.63
N LEU A 63 7.08 11.63 -11.12
CA LEU A 63 6.99 11.36 -12.55
C LEU A 63 5.93 12.24 -13.23
N VAL A 64 4.76 12.37 -12.62
CA VAL A 64 3.68 13.25 -13.11
C VAL A 64 4.16 14.70 -13.19
N TYR A 65 4.76 15.21 -12.12
CA TYR A 65 5.33 16.55 -12.08
C TYR A 65 6.37 16.79 -13.18
N ARG A 66 7.27 15.82 -13.44
CA ARG A 66 8.26 15.93 -14.51
C ARG A 66 7.63 16.01 -15.90
N ILE A 67 6.54 15.27 -16.13
CA ILE A 67 5.83 15.30 -17.42
C ILE A 67 5.15 16.65 -17.60
N GLN A 68 4.45 17.14 -16.58
CA GLN A 68 3.72 18.41 -16.62
C GLN A 68 4.65 19.62 -16.79
N ARG A 69 5.88 19.55 -16.28
CA ARG A 69 6.86 20.64 -16.36
C ARG A 69 7.88 20.49 -17.48
N ARG A 70 7.72 19.52 -18.38
CA ARG A 70 8.58 19.44 -19.55
C ARG A 70 8.31 20.66 -20.43
N PRO A 71 9.30 21.52 -20.73
CA PRO A 71 9.09 22.61 -21.67
C PRO A 71 8.63 22.02 -22.99
N ALA A 72 7.58 22.59 -23.58
CA ALA A 72 7.14 22.22 -24.93
C ALA A 72 8.37 22.31 -25.82
N ALA A 73 8.70 21.22 -26.53
CA ALA A 73 9.80 21.23 -27.48
C ALA A 73 9.60 22.43 -28.40
N PRO A 74 10.64 23.26 -28.66
CA PRO A 74 10.49 24.35 -29.60
C PRO A 74 10.07 23.75 -30.93
N HIS A 75 8.87 24.11 -31.38
CA HIS A 75 8.42 23.81 -32.73
C HIS A 75 9.44 24.45 -33.67
N THR A 76 10.35 23.64 -34.23
CA THR A 76 11.10 24.02 -35.41
C THR A 76 10.10 24.05 -36.55
N SER A 77 9.40 25.18 -36.69
CA SER A 77 8.68 25.51 -37.92
C SER A 77 9.71 25.54 -39.04
N SER A 78 9.84 24.40 -39.72
CA SER A 78 10.52 24.29 -41.01
C SER A 78 9.70 25.09 -42.01
N ARG A 79 9.98 26.40 -42.10
CA ARG A 79 9.42 27.26 -43.13
C ARG A 79 10.22 26.97 -44.40
N ASN A 80 9.69 26.04 -45.20
CA ASN A 80 10.00 25.94 -46.62
C ASN A 80 9.70 27.30 -47.28
N GLY A 81 10.74 28.09 -47.54
CA GLY A 81 10.75 29.11 -48.60
C GLY A 81 11.90 28.69 -49.51
N GLY A 82 11.65 28.09 -50.66
CA GLY A 82 10.95 28.74 -51.76
C GLY A 82 12.03 29.05 -52.79
N THR A 83 12.28 28.08 -53.67
CA THR A 83 13.18 28.18 -54.81
C THR A 83 12.70 29.25 -55.78
N THR A 84 13.66 29.78 -56.55
CA THR A 84 13.59 30.41 -57.89
C THR A 84 13.64 31.95 -57.95
N PRO A 85 14.23 32.52 -59.03
CA PRO A 85 15.41 32.10 -59.79
C PRO A 85 16.61 33.06 -59.64
#